data_AF-A0A7Y5LEM4-F1
#
_entry.id   AF-A0A7Y5LEM4-F1
#
_cell.length_a   1.000
_cell.length_b   1.000
_cell.length_c   1.000
_cell.angle_alpha   90.00
_cell.angle_beta   90.00
_cell.angle_gamma   90.00
#
_symmetry.space_group_name_H-M   'P 1'
#
loop_
_entity.id
_entity.type
_entity.pdbx_description
1 polymer ?
#
loop_
_entity_poly.entity_id
_entity_poly.type
_entity_poly.pdbx_seq_one_letter_code
_entity_poly.pdbx_strand_id
1 'polypeptide(L)'
;MDEIRLGDVIDDHCVKCRRITNHSIVSIVDGQAAKVRCRTCYNDHDYRHEQAPPSKKDLKKMELFKEVLATVDPASAEAQTPVPAEEGSKGRKRGRRAGSV
;
A
#
# COMPACT_ATOMS: atom_id res chain seq x y z
N MET A 1 -14.38 -14.85 19.02
CA MET A 1 -13.59 -14.61 17.80
C MET A 1 -14.21 -15.49 16.75
N ASP A 2 -14.69 -14.91 15.66
CA ASP A 2 -15.32 -15.69 14.60
C ASP A 2 -14.30 -16.64 13.97
N GLU A 3 -14.65 -17.93 13.96
CA GLU A 3 -13.85 -18.97 13.34
C GLU A 3 -13.91 -18.82 11.82
N ILE A 4 -12.74 -18.77 11.17
CA ILE A 4 -12.63 -18.67 9.72
C ILE A 4 -13.10 -19.97 9.08
N ARG A 5 -14.03 -19.88 8.14
CA ARG A 5 -14.58 -21.03 7.40
C ARG A 5 -14.18 -20.99 5.94
N LEU A 6 -14.20 -22.16 5.31
CA LEU A 6 -14.04 -22.27 3.87
C LEU A 6 -15.19 -21.55 3.16
N GLY A 7 -14.85 -20.75 2.15
CA GLY A 7 -15.81 -19.93 1.42
C GLY A 7 -16.11 -18.57 2.05
N ASP A 8 -15.65 -18.29 3.28
CA ASP A 8 -15.73 -16.95 3.85
C ASP A 8 -15.02 -15.93 2.96
N VAL A 9 -15.50 -14.69 3.03
CA VAL A 9 -14.99 -13.59 2.22
C VAL A 9 -13.93 -12.85 3.03
N ILE A 10 -12.74 -12.73 2.44
CA ILE A 10 -11.60 -11.99 3.00
C ILE A 10 -11.02 -11.07 1.93
N ASP A 11 -10.56 -9.89 2.33
CA ASP A 11 -9.84 -9.00 1.42
C ASP A 11 -8.36 -9.41 1.33
N ASP A 12 -7.82 -9.41 0.11
CA ASP A 12 -6.40 -9.68 -0.13
C ASP A 12 -5.92 -8.93 -1.38
N HIS A 13 -4.61 -8.80 -1.53
CA HIS A 13 -4.01 -8.26 -2.74
C HIS A 13 -3.97 -9.31 -3.86
N CYS A 14 -4.85 -9.15 -4.85
CA CYS A 14 -4.85 -10.04 -6.00
C CYS A 14 -3.67 -9.74 -6.93
N VAL A 15 -2.77 -10.71 -7.14
CA VAL A 15 -1.62 -10.56 -8.06
C VAL A 15 -2.03 -10.33 -9.52
N LYS A 16 -3.19 -10.84 -9.94
CA LYS A 16 -3.70 -10.71 -11.31
C LYS A 16 -4.42 -9.37 -11.51
N CYS A 17 -5.22 -8.93 -10.54
CA CYS A 17 -5.89 -7.62 -10.59
C CYS A 17 -5.00 -6.45 -10.15
N ARG A 18 -3.89 -6.72 -9.45
CA ARG A 18 -2.96 -5.74 -8.86
C ARG A 18 -3.64 -4.72 -7.94
N ARG A 19 -4.66 -5.16 -7.21
CA ARG A 19 -5.46 -4.33 -6.28
C ARG A 19 -5.99 -5.20 -5.14
N ILE A 20 -6.37 -4.56 -4.04
CA ILE A 20 -7.08 -5.23 -2.94
C ILE A 20 -8.51 -5.51 -3.43
N THR A 21 -8.94 -6.76 -3.32
CA THR A 21 -10.30 -7.19 -3.68
C THR A 21 -10.79 -8.23 -2.69
N ASN A 22 -12.10 -8.49 -2.73
CA ASN A 22 -12.71 -9.61 -2.04
C ASN A 22 -12.30 -10.95 -2.68
N HIS A 23 -11.84 -11.88 -1.84
CA HIS A 23 -11.51 -13.25 -2.18
C HIS A 23 -12.34 -14.22 -1.34
N SER A 24 -12.60 -15.42 -1.86
CA SER A 24 -13.14 -16.53 -1.07
C SER A 24 -12.00 -17.41 -0.56
N ILE A 25 -12.03 -17.81 0.71
CA ILE A 25 -11.04 -18.70 1.31
C ILE A 25 -11.21 -20.11 0.71
N VAL A 26 -10.14 -20.63 0.12
CA VAL A 26 -10.13 -21.95 -0.55
C VAL A 26 -9.42 -23.01 0.29
N SER A 27 -8.51 -22.60 1.17
CA SER A 27 -7.83 -23.51 2.10
C SER A 27 -7.44 -22.79 3.39
N ILE A 28 -7.48 -23.54 4.49
CA ILE A 28 -7.13 -23.08 5.84
C ILE A 28 -6.00 -23.98 6.37
N VAL A 29 -4.98 -23.38 6.98
CA VAL A 29 -3.87 -24.06 7.66
C VAL A 29 -3.66 -23.38 9.01
N ASP A 30 -3.54 -24.16 10.09
CA ASP A 30 -3.37 -23.65 11.46
C ASP A 30 -4.43 -22.61 11.89
N GLY A 31 -5.66 -22.74 11.37
CA GLY A 31 -6.75 -21.81 11.63
C GLY A 31 -6.65 -20.48 10.87
N GLN A 32 -5.71 -20.35 9.93
CA GLN A 32 -5.51 -19.16 9.10
C GLN A 32 -5.76 -19.45 7.62
N ALA A 33 -6.21 -18.44 6.87
CA ALA A 33 -6.37 -18.57 5.42
C ALA A 33 -5.01 -18.78 4.74
N ALA A 34 -4.84 -19.91 4.07
CA ALA A 34 -3.60 -20.22 3.34
C ALA A 34 -3.69 -19.85 1.86
N LYS A 35 -4.81 -20.19 1.20
CA LYS A 35 -5.07 -19.83 -0.20
C LYS A 35 -6.43 -19.19 -0.35
N VAL A 36 -6.50 -18.24 -1.27
CA VAL A 36 -7.67 -17.43 -1.56
C VAL A 36 -7.94 -17.38 -3.07
N ARG A 37 -9.22 -17.32 -3.45
CA ARG A 37 -9.67 -17.19 -4.84
C ARG A 37 -10.28 -15.82 -5.05
N CYS A 38 -9.74 -15.05 -5.99
CA CYS A 38 -10.26 -13.72 -6.30
C CYS A 38 -11.67 -13.82 -6.88
N ARG A 39 -12.64 -13.10 -6.30
CA ARG A 39 -14.03 -13.09 -6.80
C ARG A 39 -14.21 -12.26 -8.08
N THR A 40 -13.20 -11.49 -8.47
CA THR A 40 -13.21 -10.71 -9.72
C THR A 40 -12.61 -11.49 -10.89
N CYS A 41 -11.40 -12.03 -10.74
CA CYS A 41 -10.67 -12.65 -11.84
C CYS A 41 -10.54 -14.17 -11.73
N TYR A 42 -11.12 -14.77 -10.68
CA TYR A 42 -11.14 -16.22 -10.42
C TYR A 42 -9.76 -16.88 -10.40
N ASN A 43 -8.73 -16.11 -10.05
CA ASN A 43 -7.38 -16.63 -9.90
C ASN A 43 -7.15 -17.03 -8.45
N ASP A 44 -6.56 -18.21 -8.26
CA ASP A 44 -6.16 -18.70 -6.95
C ASP A 44 -4.72 -18.26 -6.68
N HIS A 45 -4.46 -17.80 -5.46
CA HIS A 45 -3.12 -17.50 -4.98
C HIS A 45 -3.04 -17.67 -3.46
N ASP A 46 -1.81 -17.70 -2.95
CA ASP A 46 -1.58 -17.70 -1.51
C ASP A 46 -2.03 -16.37 -0.91
N TYR A 47 -2.54 -16.43 0.33
CA TYR A 47 -2.99 -15.26 1.06
C TYR A 47 -1.80 -14.36 1.44
N ARG A 48 -1.87 -13.06 1.13
CA ARG A 48 -0.77 -12.11 1.32
C ARG A 48 -1.01 -11.12 2.46
N HIS A 49 -2.02 -11.36 3.28
CA HIS A 49 -2.38 -10.47 4.40
C HIS A 49 -2.56 -9.02 3.93
N GLU A 50 -3.23 -8.84 2.78
CA GLU A 50 -3.50 -7.53 2.17
C GLU A 50 -2.23 -6.75 1.75
N GLN A 51 -1.06 -7.36 1.86
CA GLN A 51 0.19 -6.71 1.47
C GLN A 51 0.38 -6.78 -0.03
N ALA A 52 0.49 -5.60 -0.65
CA ALA A 52 0.99 -5.51 -2.00
C ALA A 52 2.46 -6.01 -2.01
N PRO A 53 2.87 -6.83 -2.99
CA PRO A 53 4.26 -7.24 -3.10
C PRO A 53 5.15 -5.99 -3.20
N PRO A 54 6.22 -5.89 -2.39
CA PRO A 54 7.08 -4.72 -2.41
C PRO A 54 7.65 -4.55 -3.81
N SER A 55 7.57 -3.34 -4.36
CA SER A 55 8.12 -3.09 -5.69
C SER A 55 9.64 -3.17 -5.64
N LYS A 56 10.28 -3.51 -6.77
CA LYS A 56 11.76 -3.51 -6.87
C LYS A 56 12.38 -2.16 -6.46
N LYS A 57 11.64 -1.06 -6.62
CA LYS A 57 12.06 0.29 -6.20
C LYS A 57 12.01 0.44 -4.68
N ASP A 58 11.02 -0.15 -4.02
CA ASP A 58 10.89 -0.11 -2.57
C ASP A 58 11.99 -0.93 -1.89
N LEU A 59 12.36 -2.08 -2.46
CA LEU A 59 13.48 -2.88 -1.98
C LEU A 59 14.80 -2.10 -2.02
N LYS A 60 15.10 -1.46 -3.16
CA LYS A 60 16.30 -0.63 -3.32
C LYS A 60 16.29 0.58 -2.37
N LYS A 61 15.12 1.18 -2.17
CA LYS A 61 14.94 2.29 -1.21
C LYS A 61 15.16 1.81 0.23
N MET A 62 14.69 0.62 0.60
CA MET A 62 14.97 0.03 1.92
C MET A 62 16.45 -0.26 2.14
N GLU A 63 17.20 -0.69 1.12
CA GLU A 63 18.66 -0.87 1.20
C GLU A 63 19.37 0.48 1.43
N LEU A 64 19.03 1.50 0.64
CA LEU A 64 19.56 2.87 0.81
C LEU A 64 19.22 3.45 2.19
N PHE A 65 18.01 3.24 2.69
CA PHE A 65 17.63 3.70 4.04
C PHE A 65 18.42 3.00 5.14
N LYS A 66 18.72 1.70 5.00
CA LYS A 66 19.57 0.98 5.96
C LYS A 66 21.00 1.51 5.97
N GLU A 67 21.55 1.83 4.80
CA GLU A 67 22.89 2.41 4.68
C GLU A 67 22.98 3.81 5.32
N VAL A 68 21.97 4.65 5.09
CA VAL A 68 21.88 5.98 5.73
C VAL A 68 21.67 5.87 7.24
N LEU A 69 20.80 4.98 7.70
CA LEU A 69 20.59 4.77 9.14
C LEU A 69 21.85 4.22 9.85
N ALA A 70 22.65 3.40 9.17
CA ALA A 70 23.90 2.90 9.72
C ALA A 70 25.01 3.97 9.80
N THR A 71 24.89 5.06 9.04
CA THR A 71 25.87 6.15 8.99
C THR A 71 25.46 7.39 9.79
N VAL A 72 24.23 7.45 10.33
CA VAL A 72 23.73 8.57 11.13
C VAL A 72 23.82 8.23 12.62
N ASP A 73 24.73 8.87 13.33
CA ASP A 73 24.79 8.87 14.79
C ASP A 73 23.58 9.62 15.38
N PRO A 74 22.80 9.02 16.31
CA PRO A 74 21.62 9.65 16.90
C PRO A 74 21.94 10.88 17.77
N ALA A 75 23.21 11.17 18.04
CA ALA A 75 23.65 12.32 18.84
C ALA A 75 23.60 13.67 18.10
N SER A 76 23.32 13.70 16.79
CA SER A 76 23.23 14.96 16.02
C SER A 76 21.78 15.47 15.81
N ALA A 77 20.78 14.84 16.43
CA ALA A 77 19.36 15.17 16.24
C ALA A 77 18.83 16.36 17.08
N GLU A 78 19.68 17.00 17.91
CA GLU A 78 19.29 18.16 18.73
C GLU A 78 19.73 19.50 18.11
N ALA A 79 19.49 19.74 16.82
CA ALA A 79 19.58 21.09 16.27
C ALA A 79 18.93 21.19 14.89
N GLN A 80 17.60 21.32 14.84
CA GLN A 80 16.91 22.10 13.81
C GLN A 80 15.42 22.21 14.15
N THR A 81 15.09 23.25 14.91
CA THR A 81 13.74 23.82 14.96
C THR A 81 13.35 24.31 13.56
N PRO A 82 12.23 23.85 12.96
CA PRO A 82 11.76 24.41 11.70
C PRO A 82 11.20 25.82 11.94
N VAL A 83 11.88 26.81 11.37
CA VAL A 83 11.35 28.18 11.22
C VAL A 83 10.20 28.16 10.18
N PRO A 84 9.03 28.75 10.47
CA PRO A 84 7.95 28.82 9.49
C PRO A 84 8.22 29.98 8.53
N ALA A 85 8.44 29.67 7.25
CA ALA A 85 8.39 30.66 6.18
C ALA A 85 6.94 30.75 5.66
N GLU A 86 6.24 31.80 6.06
CA GLU A 86 5.13 32.33 5.29
C GLU A 86 5.67 32.96 4.00
N GLU A 87 5.00 32.73 2.86
CA GLU A 87 4.87 33.75 1.82
C GLU A 87 3.72 33.40 0.88
N GLY A 88 2.76 34.33 0.82
CA GLY A 88 1.55 34.18 0.05
C GLY A 88 1.61 34.72 -1.38
N SER A 89 0.47 34.56 -2.03
CA SER A 89 -0.08 35.45 -3.07
C SER A 89 0.68 35.57 -4.40
N LYS A 90 0.09 34.97 -5.44
CA LYS A 90 -0.56 35.77 -6.51
C LYS A 90 -1.42 34.88 -7.40
N GLY A 91 -2.71 35.17 -7.43
CA GLY A 91 -3.65 34.56 -8.36
C GLY A 91 -3.46 35.04 -9.80
N ARG A 92 -3.94 34.23 -10.75
CA ARG A 92 -4.40 34.73 -12.06
C ARG A 92 -5.70 34.03 -12.45
N LYS A 93 -6.70 34.88 -12.69
CA LYS A 93 -8.09 34.58 -13.04
C LYS A 93 -8.25 34.13 -14.50
N ARG A 94 -9.24 33.25 -14.69
CA ARG A 94 -10.23 33.13 -15.79
C ARG A 94 -9.76 32.64 -17.17
N GLY A 95 -10.38 31.53 -17.58
CA GLY A 95 -10.59 31.15 -18.98
C GLY A 95 -11.80 30.22 -19.10
N ARG A 96 -13.00 30.81 -19.18
CA ARG A 96 -14.27 30.12 -19.46
C ARG A 96 -14.34 29.87 -20.97
N ARG A 97 -14.56 28.64 -21.42
CA ARG A 97 -15.09 28.37 -22.77
C ARG A 97 -15.97 27.12 -22.76
N ALA A 98 -17.24 27.37 -23.09
CA ALA A 98 -18.22 26.38 -23.46
C ALA A 98 -17.78 25.70 -24.76
N GLY A 99 -18.11 24.41 -24.87
CA GLY A 99 -17.98 23.63 -26.09
C GLY A 99 -19.01 22.52 -26.06
N SER A 100 -20.23 22.85 -26.48
CA SER A 100 -21.23 21.90 -26.91
C SER A 100 -20.74 21.19 -28.17
N VAL A 101 -20.79 19.86 -28.19
CA VAL A 101 -21.28 19.02 -29.30
C VAL A 101 -21.55 17.63 -28.74
#